data_AF-A0A841FFD6-F1
#
_entry.id   AF-A0A841FFD6-F1
#
_cell.length_a   1.000
_cell.length_b   1.000
_cell.length_c   1.000
_cell.angle_alpha   90.00
_cell.angle_beta   90.00
_cell.angle_gamma   90.00
#
_symmetry.space_group_name_H-M   'P 1'
#
loop_
_entity.id
_entity.type
_entity.pdbx_description
1 polymer ?
#
loop_
_entity_poly.entity_id
_entity_poly.type
_entity_poly.pdbx_seq_one_letter_code
_entity_poly.pdbx_strand_id
1 'polypeptide(L)'
;MSTLAAAGDLTGRALSAMRVRPGTLTAIGVVASIVTPLITRRGGVFVAVAALLVLTTAGTDIGRGALSVHTGRRGARGEVFDSLGARVAEAGWLCAFYALGAMGGVVVVAGALSWLHEYVRAKAVSAGMTEPGMQTLGERNMRVIIAVVGFVVAGAAVVLGDGLSAGFATGIASLATTAWALLGALGFVQLLIVVGSALR
;
A
#
# COMPACT_ATOMS: atom_id res chain seq x y z
N MET A 1 -15.56 11.71 21.02
CA MET A 1 -15.06 10.54 20.26
C MET A 1 -15.24 10.84 18.78
N SER A 2 -14.17 10.97 18.02
CA SER A 2 -14.28 11.23 16.57
C SER A 2 -14.88 10.01 15.86
N THR A 3 -15.68 10.24 14.82
CA THR A 3 -16.37 9.21 14.02
C THR A 3 -15.43 8.11 13.50
N LEU A 4 -14.16 8.44 13.25
CA LEU A 4 -13.11 7.49 12.84
C LEU A 4 -12.75 6.48 13.94
N ALA A 5 -12.74 6.90 15.20
CA ALA A 5 -12.48 6.01 16.32
C ALA A 5 -13.62 5.00 16.52
N ALA A 6 -14.87 5.45 16.32
CA ALA A 6 -16.05 4.58 16.39
C ALA A 6 -16.07 3.55 15.26
N ALA A 7 -15.73 3.94 14.03
CA ALA A 7 -15.65 3.03 12.88
C ALA A 7 -14.55 1.96 13.04
N GLY A 8 -13.39 2.35 13.58
CA GLY A 8 -12.30 1.42 13.89
C GLY A 8 -12.69 0.38 14.95
N ASP A 9 -13.34 0.81 16.03
CA ASP A 9 -13.81 -0.11 17.08
C ASP A 9 -14.89 -1.07 16.58
N LEU A 10 -15.85 -0.58 15.79
CA LEU A 10 -16.86 -1.44 15.13
C LEU A 10 -16.22 -2.51 14.24
N THR A 11 -15.24 -2.12 13.43
CA THR A 11 -14.54 -3.04 12.52
C THR A 11 -13.77 -4.10 13.31
N GLY A 12 -13.03 -3.69 14.34
CA GLY A 12 -12.29 -4.61 15.21
C GLY A 12 -13.19 -5.60 15.93
N ARG A 13 -14.33 -5.12 16.45
CA ARG A 13 -15.37 -5.95 17.08
C ARG A 13 -15.98 -6.95 16.11
N ALA A 14 -16.36 -6.51 14.91
CA ALA A 14 -16.96 -7.38 13.90
C ALA A 14 -16.00 -8.50 13.46
N LEU A 15 -14.74 -8.15 13.19
CA LEU A 15 -13.69 -9.13 12.81
C LEU A 15 -13.42 -10.12 13.95
N SER A 16 -13.38 -9.63 15.19
CA SER A 16 -13.22 -10.47 16.38
C SER A 16 -14.40 -11.43 16.57
N ALA A 17 -15.64 -10.95 16.39
CA ALA A 17 -16.85 -11.76 16.45
C ALA A 17 -16.87 -12.88 15.40
N MET A 18 -16.35 -12.61 14.19
CA MET A 18 -16.15 -13.60 13.13
C MET A 18 -14.94 -14.52 13.35
N ARG A 19 -14.23 -14.39 14.47
CA ARG A 19 -13.01 -15.16 14.81
C ARG A 19 -11.92 -15.08 13.74
N VAL A 20 -11.85 -13.95 13.02
CA VAL A 20 -10.83 -13.73 11.99
C VAL A 20 -9.46 -13.63 12.66
N ARG A 21 -8.49 -14.42 12.17
CA ARG A 21 -7.10 -14.35 12.62
C ARG A 21 -6.36 -13.24 11.85
N PRO A 22 -5.44 -12.49 12.48
CA PRO A 22 -4.65 -11.47 11.79
C PRO A 22 -3.95 -11.99 10.53
N GLY A 23 -3.34 -13.19 10.61
CA GLY A 23 -2.69 -13.82 9.47
C GLY A 23 -3.62 -14.16 8.30
N THR A 24 -4.92 -14.35 8.54
CA THR A 24 -5.91 -14.53 7.46
C THR A 24 -6.07 -13.25 6.65
N LEU A 25 -6.13 -12.09 7.31
CA LEU A 25 -6.19 -10.79 6.61
C LEU A 25 -4.91 -10.53 5.82
N THR A 26 -3.74 -10.86 6.40
CA THR A 26 -2.45 -10.75 5.70
C THR A 26 -2.43 -11.65 4.46
N ALA A 27 -2.89 -12.90 4.58
CA ALA A 27 -2.98 -13.81 3.44
C ALA A 27 -3.92 -13.31 2.34
N ILE A 28 -5.11 -12.80 2.70
CA ILE A 28 -6.06 -12.24 1.73
C ILE A 28 -5.44 -11.06 0.98
N GLY A 29 -4.81 -10.12 1.70
CA GLY A 29 -4.16 -8.95 1.08
C GLY A 29 -2.99 -9.34 0.17
N VAL A 30 -2.17 -10.31 0.59
CA VAL A 30 -1.07 -10.83 -0.24
C VAL A 30 -1.59 -11.52 -1.49
N VAL A 31 -2.59 -12.38 -1.38
CA VAL A 31 -3.18 -13.05 -2.55
C VAL A 31 -3.82 -12.03 -3.50
N ALA A 32 -4.60 -11.09 -2.98
CA ALA A 32 -5.24 -10.05 -3.79
C ALA A 32 -4.21 -9.21 -4.57
N SER A 33 -3.11 -8.81 -3.90
CA SER A 33 -2.06 -8.02 -4.53
C SER A 33 -1.20 -8.80 -5.54
N ILE A 34 -0.93 -10.09 -5.32
CA ILE A 34 -0.26 -10.96 -6.31
C ILE A 34 -1.15 -11.16 -7.54
N VAL A 35 -2.46 -11.29 -7.35
CA VAL A 35 -3.43 -11.49 -8.43
C VAL A 35 -3.67 -10.20 -9.23
N THR A 36 -3.53 -9.03 -8.60
CA THR A 36 -3.77 -7.72 -9.24
C THR A 36 -3.04 -7.55 -10.58
N PRO A 37 -1.71 -7.75 -10.72
CA PRO A 37 -1.04 -7.61 -12.01
C PRO A 37 -1.54 -8.61 -13.06
N LEU A 38 -1.89 -9.84 -12.66
CA LEU A 38 -2.37 -10.88 -13.57
C LEU A 38 -3.73 -10.50 -14.18
N ILE A 39 -4.62 -9.95 -13.36
CA ILE A 39 -5.94 -9.48 -13.80
C ILE A 39 -5.79 -8.21 -14.64
N THR A 40 -4.94 -7.28 -14.23
CA THR A 40 -4.71 -6.02 -14.92
C THR A 40 -4.26 -6.22 -16.37
N ARG A 41 -3.41 -7.22 -16.63
CA ARG A 41 -2.93 -7.56 -17.98
C ARG A 41 -4.03 -7.95 -18.97
N ARG A 42 -5.22 -8.33 -18.50
CA ARG A 42 -6.34 -8.65 -19.38
C ARG A 42 -6.99 -7.41 -19.99
N GLY A 43 -6.71 -6.21 -19.47
CA GLY A 43 -7.26 -4.95 -19.97
C GLY A 43 -8.77 -4.85 -19.80
N GLY A 44 -9.36 -3.78 -20.37
CA GLY A 44 -10.81 -3.57 -20.34
C GLY A 44 -11.40 -3.63 -18.92
N VAL A 45 -12.58 -4.24 -18.77
CA VAL A 45 -13.30 -4.33 -17.48
C VAL A 45 -12.45 -4.96 -16.36
N PHE A 46 -11.44 -5.77 -16.69
CA PHE A 46 -10.54 -6.36 -15.69
C PHE A 46 -9.70 -5.32 -14.96
N VAL A 47 -9.50 -4.10 -15.49
CA VAL A 47 -8.87 -3.00 -14.76
C VAL A 47 -9.75 -2.56 -13.57
N ALA A 48 -11.07 -2.56 -13.72
CA ALA A 48 -11.99 -2.30 -12.61
C ALA A 48 -11.95 -3.44 -11.57
N VAL A 49 -11.82 -4.69 -12.01
CA VAL A 49 -11.61 -5.83 -11.10
C VAL A 49 -10.29 -5.70 -10.34
N ALA A 50 -9.22 -5.27 -11.00
CA ALA A 50 -7.94 -4.98 -10.34
C ALA A 50 -8.09 -3.88 -9.28
N ALA A 51 -8.88 -2.84 -9.52
CA ALA A 51 -9.19 -1.82 -8.52
C ALA A 51 -9.86 -2.41 -7.27
N LEU A 52 -10.80 -3.35 -7.44
CA LEU A 52 -11.42 -4.07 -6.32
C LEU A 52 -10.40 -4.89 -5.52
N LEU A 53 -9.40 -5.50 -6.18
CA LEU A 53 -8.33 -6.24 -5.50
C LEU A 53 -7.39 -5.32 -4.70
N VAL A 54 -7.07 -4.15 -5.24
CA VAL A 54 -6.29 -3.12 -4.54
C VAL A 54 -7.06 -2.60 -3.33
N LEU A 55 -8.35 -2.30 -3.49
CA LEU A 55 -9.24 -1.92 -2.39
C LEU A 55 -9.36 -3.02 -1.33
N THR A 56 -9.44 -4.29 -1.74
CA THR A 56 -9.43 -5.44 -0.83
C THR A 56 -8.16 -5.46 0.00
N THR A 57 -7.00 -5.30 -0.64
CA THR A 57 -5.71 -5.28 0.05
C THR A 57 -5.64 -4.11 1.03
N ALA A 58 -6.02 -2.89 0.62
CA ALA A 58 -6.08 -1.73 1.51
C ALA A 58 -7.06 -1.92 2.68
N GLY A 59 -8.22 -2.54 2.43
CA GLY A 59 -9.20 -2.90 3.44
C GLY A 59 -8.67 -3.91 4.45
N THR A 60 -7.89 -4.91 3.99
CA THR A 60 -7.24 -5.87 4.91
C THR A 60 -6.23 -5.19 5.83
N ASP A 61 -5.53 -4.14 5.38
CA ASP A 61 -4.61 -3.38 6.23
C ASP A 61 -5.35 -2.62 7.34
N ILE A 62 -6.44 -1.94 6.99
CA ILE A 62 -7.30 -1.23 7.94
C ILE A 62 -7.89 -2.23 8.95
N GLY A 63 -8.40 -3.36 8.46
CA GLY A 63 -8.96 -4.43 9.28
C GLY A 63 -7.95 -5.02 10.26
N ARG A 64 -6.69 -5.24 9.83
CA ARG A 64 -5.61 -5.71 10.73
C ARG A 64 -5.31 -4.68 11.82
N GLY A 65 -5.23 -3.41 11.47
CA GLY A 65 -5.04 -2.32 12.44
C GLY A 65 -6.14 -2.30 13.49
N ALA A 66 -7.40 -2.30 13.04
CA ALA A 66 -8.58 -2.32 13.92
C ALA A 66 -8.64 -3.57 14.81
N LEU A 67 -8.39 -4.75 14.25
CA LEU A 67 -8.38 -6.01 14.99
C LEU A 67 -7.26 -6.03 16.04
N SER A 68 -6.09 -5.49 15.71
CA SER A 68 -4.95 -5.41 16.61
C SER A 68 -5.23 -4.50 17.80
N VAL A 69 -5.81 -3.32 17.57
CA VAL A 69 -6.23 -2.40 18.63
C VAL A 69 -7.29 -3.04 19.51
N HIS A 70 -8.30 -3.69 18.92
CA HIS A 70 -9.41 -4.29 19.66
C HIS A 70 -9.00 -5.52 20.49
N THR A 71 -8.14 -6.38 19.95
CA THR A 71 -7.73 -7.63 20.62
C THR A 71 -6.52 -7.48 21.55
N GLY A 72 -5.79 -6.36 21.47
CA GLY A 72 -4.52 -6.15 22.16
C GLY A 72 -3.41 -7.12 21.73
N ARG A 73 -3.61 -7.88 20.65
CA ARG A 73 -2.65 -8.89 20.17
C ARG A 73 -1.74 -8.29 19.10
N ARG A 74 -0.49 -7.99 19.46
CA ARG A 74 0.63 -7.82 18.52
C ARG A 74 1.77 -8.73 18.97
N GLY A 75 2.13 -9.69 18.12
CA GLY A 75 3.28 -10.57 18.37
C GLY A 75 4.37 -10.33 17.33
N ALA A 76 5.63 -10.51 17.73
CA ALA A 76 6.80 -10.29 16.86
C ALA A 76 6.71 -11.03 15.51
N ARG A 77 6.20 -12.27 15.51
CA ARG A 77 5.98 -13.04 14.26
C ARG A 77 5.00 -12.33 13.32
N GLY A 78 3.90 -11.81 13.86
CA GLY A 78 2.88 -11.10 13.08
C GLY A 78 3.44 -9.83 12.45
N GLU A 79 4.23 -9.07 13.21
CA GLU A 79 4.87 -7.85 12.73
C GLU A 79 5.81 -8.09 11.54
N VAL A 80 6.59 -9.18 11.58
CA VAL A 80 7.47 -9.57 10.47
C VAL A 80 6.64 -9.96 9.23
N PHE A 81 5.64 -10.83 9.37
CA PHE A 81 4.83 -11.26 8.24
C PHE A 81 3.97 -10.14 7.66
N ASP A 82 3.51 -9.22 8.50
CA ASP A 82 2.76 -8.04 8.06
C ASP A 82 3.64 -7.07 7.28
N SER A 83 4.89 -6.87 7.73
CA SER A 83 5.89 -6.07 7.01
C SER A 83 6.25 -6.70 5.66
N LEU A 84 6.45 -8.02 5.63
CA LEU A 84 6.72 -8.76 4.40
C LEU A 84 5.52 -8.71 3.44
N GLY A 85 4.32 -8.96 3.94
CA GLY A 85 3.08 -8.90 3.15
C GLY A 85 2.86 -7.51 2.55
N ALA A 86 3.19 -6.45 3.29
CA ALA A 86 3.18 -5.10 2.77
C ALA A 86 4.15 -4.88 1.60
N ARG A 87 5.36 -5.47 1.64
CA ARG A 87 6.34 -5.37 0.53
C ARG A 87 5.87 -6.12 -0.71
N VAL A 88 5.32 -7.32 -0.52
CA VAL A 88 4.72 -8.10 -1.61
C VAL A 88 3.55 -7.35 -2.24
N ALA A 89 2.71 -6.71 -1.41
CA ALA A 89 1.58 -5.94 -1.91
C ALA A 89 2.00 -4.77 -2.78
N GLU A 90 2.97 -3.97 -2.32
CA GLU A 90 3.52 -2.86 -3.09
C GLU A 90 4.15 -3.31 -4.41
N ALA A 91 4.90 -4.41 -4.39
CA ALA A 91 5.46 -5.00 -5.60
C ALA A 91 4.36 -5.44 -6.58
N GLY A 92 3.29 -6.08 -6.08
CA GLY A 92 2.14 -6.48 -6.87
C GLY A 92 1.46 -5.28 -7.56
N TRP A 93 1.22 -4.19 -6.83
CA TRP A 93 0.61 -2.98 -7.38
C TRP A 93 1.52 -2.26 -8.38
N LEU A 94 2.82 -2.17 -8.11
CA LEU A 94 3.80 -1.60 -9.04
C LEU A 94 3.90 -2.41 -10.34
N CYS A 95 3.91 -3.74 -10.25
CA CYS A 95 3.82 -4.63 -11.41
C CYS A 95 2.50 -4.44 -12.18
N ALA A 96 1.41 -4.16 -11.48
CA ALA A 96 0.11 -3.93 -12.11
C ALA A 96 0.08 -2.57 -12.84
N PHE A 97 0.68 -1.51 -12.27
CA PHE A 97 0.86 -0.24 -12.99
C PHE A 97 1.76 -0.40 -14.22
N TYR A 98 2.83 -1.19 -14.12
CA TYR A 98 3.65 -1.53 -15.28
C TYR A 98 2.83 -2.25 -16.36
N ALA A 99 1.95 -3.17 -15.96
CA ALA A 99 1.05 -3.85 -16.90
C ALA A 99 0.03 -2.90 -17.58
N LEU A 100 -0.29 -1.75 -16.96
CA LEU A 100 -1.07 -0.68 -17.59
C LEU A 100 -0.24 0.23 -18.50
N GLY A 101 1.07 0.02 -18.60
CA GLY A 101 1.97 0.77 -19.47
C GLY A 101 2.78 1.87 -18.77
N ALA A 102 2.82 1.90 -17.43
CA ALA A 102 3.74 2.80 -16.73
C ALA A 102 5.21 2.50 -17.09
N MET A 103 6.05 3.54 -17.11
CA MET A 103 7.46 3.38 -17.49
C MET A 103 8.22 2.51 -16.48
N GLY A 104 8.81 1.41 -16.95
CA GLY A 104 9.47 0.42 -16.09
C GLY A 104 10.57 0.99 -15.19
N GLY A 105 11.36 1.96 -15.69
CA GLY A 105 12.37 2.64 -14.88
C GLY A 105 11.79 3.36 -13.66
N VAL A 106 10.65 4.05 -13.82
CA VAL A 106 9.97 4.76 -12.72
C VAL A 106 9.37 3.78 -11.73
N VAL A 107 8.80 2.67 -12.22
CA VAL A 107 8.27 1.59 -11.38
C VAL A 107 9.35 1.00 -10.48
N VAL A 108 10.53 0.71 -11.04
CA VAL A 108 11.68 0.19 -10.29
C VAL A 108 12.16 1.20 -9.25
N VAL A 109 12.30 2.47 -9.62
CA VAL A 109 12.69 3.54 -8.69
C VAL A 109 11.69 3.70 -7.54
N ALA A 110 10.39 3.70 -7.84
CA ALA A 110 9.33 3.77 -6.83
C ALA A 110 9.41 2.59 -5.83
N GLY A 111 9.62 1.36 -6.34
CA GLY A 111 9.79 0.17 -5.50
C GLY A 111 11.05 0.25 -4.64
N ALA A 112 12.19 0.59 -5.23
CA ALA A 112 13.46 0.72 -4.54
C ALA A 112 13.40 1.76 -3.41
N LEU A 113 12.84 2.95 -3.68
CA LEU A 113 12.65 3.99 -2.67
C LEU A 113 11.74 3.52 -1.53
N SER A 114 10.65 2.82 -1.85
CA SER A 114 9.72 2.29 -0.83
C SER A 114 10.40 1.32 0.12
N TRP A 115 11.26 0.45 -0.40
CA TRP A 115 11.94 -0.58 0.39
C TRP A 115 13.13 0.00 1.16
N LEU A 116 13.91 0.89 0.55
CA LEU A 116 14.98 1.63 1.23
C LEU A 116 14.43 2.45 2.39
N HIS A 117 13.27 3.08 2.20
CA HIS A 117 12.60 3.87 3.23
C HIS A 117 12.25 3.02 4.46
N GLU A 118 11.59 1.87 4.29
CA GLU A 118 11.32 0.99 5.42
C GLU A 118 12.59 0.38 6.03
N TYR A 119 13.57 0.06 5.19
CA TYR A 119 14.83 -0.50 5.66
C TYR A 119 15.54 0.48 6.59
N VAL A 120 15.61 1.76 6.21
CA VAL A 120 16.18 2.82 7.07
C VAL A 120 15.39 2.93 8.38
N ARG A 121 14.06 2.89 8.36
CA ARG A 121 13.26 2.90 9.60
C ARG A 121 13.57 1.71 10.49
N ALA A 122 13.58 0.51 9.94
CA ALA A 122 13.88 -0.71 10.70
C ALA A 122 15.28 -0.65 11.32
N LYS A 123 16.26 -0.12 10.59
CA LYS A 123 17.63 0.06 11.09
C LYS A 123 17.76 1.19 12.11
N ALA A 124 17.02 2.29 11.95
CA ALA A 124 16.96 3.36 12.94
C ALA A 124 16.44 2.82 14.30
N VAL A 125 15.38 2.02 14.29
CA VAL A 125 14.86 1.36 15.50
C VAL A 125 15.89 0.40 16.09
N SER A 126 16.54 -0.42 15.24
CA SER A 126 17.60 -1.33 15.68
C SER A 126 18.83 -0.61 16.26
N ALA A 127 19.06 0.65 15.87
CA ALA A 127 20.13 1.51 16.38
C ALA A 127 19.75 2.24 17.69
N GLY A 128 18.58 1.97 18.26
CA GLY A 128 18.14 2.53 19.54
C GLY A 128 17.19 3.73 19.44
N MET A 129 16.75 4.11 18.24
CA MET A 129 15.69 5.13 18.12
C MET A 129 14.34 4.53 18.52
N THR A 130 13.66 5.15 19.49
CA THR A 130 12.35 4.69 19.98
C THR A 130 11.25 4.84 18.93
N GLU A 131 11.20 5.96 18.22
CA GLU A 131 10.36 6.13 17.02
C GLU A 131 11.04 7.12 16.05
N PRO A 132 11.06 6.87 14.73
CA PRO A 132 11.39 7.90 13.75
C PRO A 132 10.25 8.94 13.73
N GLY A 133 10.31 9.92 14.64
CA GLY A 133 9.21 10.79 15.07
C GLY A 133 8.63 11.77 14.03
N MET A 134 8.96 11.63 12.75
CA MET A 134 8.37 12.42 11.68
C MET A 134 7.67 11.53 10.66
N GLN A 135 6.38 11.81 10.46
CA GLN A 135 5.63 11.26 9.33
C GLN A 135 6.16 11.90 8.04
N THR A 136 6.69 11.08 7.13
CA THR A 136 7.27 11.57 5.87
C THR A 136 6.27 11.49 4.72
N LEU A 137 6.58 12.11 3.59
CA LEU A 137 5.75 11.96 2.38
C LEU A 137 5.86 10.57 1.74
N GLY A 138 6.94 9.84 2.07
CA GLY A 138 7.25 8.53 1.53
C GLY A 138 6.59 7.38 2.28
N GLU A 139 5.71 7.66 3.25
CA GLU A 139 5.06 6.65 4.09
C GLU A 139 4.22 5.67 3.30
N ARG A 140 4.07 4.46 3.85
CA ARG A 140 3.19 3.43 3.30
C ARG A 140 1.77 3.93 3.08
N ASN A 141 1.22 4.71 4.00
CA ASN A 141 -0.14 5.25 3.86
C ASN A 141 -0.29 6.07 2.58
N MET A 142 0.73 6.87 2.22
CA MET A 142 0.71 7.65 0.99
C MET A 142 0.77 6.74 -0.25
N ARG A 143 1.63 5.70 -0.22
CA ARG A 143 1.75 4.71 -1.30
C ARG A 143 0.45 3.93 -1.53
N VAL A 144 -0.24 3.55 -0.45
CA VAL A 144 -1.56 2.88 -0.51
C VAL A 144 -2.60 3.81 -1.15
N ILE A 145 -2.65 5.08 -0.75
CA ILE A 145 -3.57 6.06 -1.34
C ILE A 145 -3.31 6.21 -2.83
N ILE A 146 -2.04 6.35 -3.24
CA ILE A 146 -1.67 6.45 -4.66
C ILE A 146 -2.10 5.22 -5.45
N ALA A 147 -1.87 4.01 -4.90
CA ALA A 147 -2.29 2.76 -5.51
C ALA A 147 -3.82 2.70 -5.68
N VAL A 148 -4.56 2.96 -4.60
CA VAL A 148 -6.03 2.93 -4.61
C VAL A 148 -6.60 3.95 -5.58
N VAL A 149 -6.18 5.22 -5.51
CA VAL A 149 -6.67 6.28 -6.39
C VAL A 149 -6.32 5.98 -7.84
N GLY A 150 -5.08 5.57 -8.12
CA GLY A 150 -4.65 5.23 -9.48
C GLY A 150 -5.50 4.13 -10.11
N PHE A 151 -5.72 3.02 -9.40
CA PHE A 151 -6.53 1.92 -9.93
C PHE A 151 -8.02 2.23 -9.97
N VAL A 152 -8.58 2.93 -8.98
CA VAL A 152 -10.00 3.29 -8.97
C VAL A 152 -10.31 4.25 -10.12
N VAL A 153 -9.49 5.27 -10.35
CA VAL A 153 -9.68 6.22 -11.46
C VAL A 153 -9.52 5.51 -12.81
N ALA A 154 -8.50 4.66 -12.96
CA ALA A 154 -8.32 3.88 -14.18
C ALA A 154 -9.50 2.91 -14.44
N GLY A 155 -9.96 2.21 -13.40
CA GLY A 155 -11.09 1.29 -13.48
C GLY A 155 -12.42 1.99 -13.77
N ALA A 156 -12.69 3.12 -13.11
CA ALA A 156 -13.89 3.91 -13.34
C ALA A 156 -13.96 4.44 -14.78
N ALA A 157 -12.83 4.92 -15.33
CA ALA A 157 -12.77 5.38 -16.71
C ALA A 157 -13.12 4.27 -17.72
N VAL A 158 -12.73 3.03 -17.44
CA VAL A 158 -13.06 1.88 -18.31
C VAL A 158 -14.54 1.49 -18.19
N VAL A 159 -15.14 1.62 -17.02
CA VAL A 159 -16.57 1.30 -16.80
C VAL A 159 -17.49 2.38 -17.37
N LEU A 160 -17.09 3.65 -17.30
CA LEU A 160 -17.93 4.79 -17.66
C LEU A 160 -17.78 5.27 -19.10
N GLY A 161 -16.73 4.83 -19.82
CA GLY A 161 -16.40 5.35 -21.15
C GLY A 161 -16.61 4.35 -22.28
N ASP A 162 -17.32 4.77 -23.34
CA ASP A 162 -17.57 4.02 -24.59
C ASP A 162 -16.33 3.90 -25.52
N GLY A 163 -15.10 3.87 -24.99
CA GLY A 163 -13.89 3.74 -25.82
C GLY A 163 -12.64 4.54 -25.42
N LEU A 164 -12.59 5.14 -24.23
CA LEU A 164 -11.37 5.74 -23.65
C LEU A 164 -10.37 4.62 -23.23
N SER A 165 -9.85 3.89 -24.22
CA SER A 165 -9.69 2.42 -24.10
C SER A 165 -8.29 1.89 -23.78
N ALA A 166 -7.25 2.72 -23.75
CA ALA A 166 -5.92 2.28 -23.27
C ALA A 166 -5.04 3.45 -22.81
N GLY A 167 -4.93 4.49 -23.65
CA GLY A 167 -4.04 5.62 -23.38
C GLY A 167 -4.35 6.38 -22.08
N PHE A 168 -5.63 6.48 -21.71
CA PHE A 168 -6.02 7.11 -20.44
C PHE A 168 -5.55 6.28 -19.23
N ALA A 169 -5.78 4.97 -19.23
CA ALA A 169 -5.33 4.09 -18.16
C ALA A 169 -3.79 4.08 -18.04
N THR A 170 -3.08 4.10 -19.16
CA THR A 170 -1.62 4.27 -19.19
C THR A 170 -1.18 5.63 -18.63
N GLY A 171 -1.88 6.71 -18.97
CA GLY A 171 -1.64 8.04 -18.42
C GLY A 171 -1.80 8.08 -16.90
N ILE A 172 -2.90 7.52 -16.37
CA ILE A 172 -3.14 7.41 -14.93
C ILE A 172 -2.07 6.55 -14.24
N ALA A 173 -1.70 5.40 -14.82
CA ALA A 173 -0.65 4.56 -14.27
C ALA A 173 0.71 5.26 -14.24
N SER A 174 1.03 6.04 -15.27
CA SER A 174 2.26 6.84 -15.34
C SER A 174 2.28 7.96 -14.31
N LEU A 175 1.15 8.67 -14.14
CA LEU A 175 1.02 9.70 -13.10
C LEU A 175 1.13 9.11 -11.69
N ALA A 176 0.45 7.99 -11.43
CA ALA A 176 0.48 7.32 -10.13
C ALA A 176 1.90 6.85 -9.76
N THR A 177 2.59 6.18 -10.67
CA THR A 177 3.96 5.69 -10.43
C THR A 177 4.98 6.83 -10.31
N THR A 178 4.80 7.91 -11.07
CA THR A 178 5.65 9.11 -10.94
C THR A 178 5.42 9.81 -9.61
N ALA A 179 4.16 10.00 -9.20
CA ALA A 179 3.82 10.56 -7.89
C ALA A 179 4.39 9.70 -6.76
N TRP A 180 4.27 8.37 -6.87
CA TRP A 180 4.86 7.43 -5.93
C TRP A 180 6.38 7.62 -5.84
N ALA A 181 7.10 7.65 -6.98
CA ALA A 181 8.54 7.84 -6.99
C ALA A 181 8.97 9.20 -6.40
N LEU A 182 8.32 10.30 -6.77
CA LEU A 182 8.65 11.65 -6.29
C LEU A 182 8.40 11.79 -4.79
N LEU A 183 7.24 11.36 -4.30
CA LEU A 183 6.90 11.41 -2.88
C LEU A 183 7.77 10.44 -2.07
N GLY A 184 8.11 9.29 -2.65
CA GLY A 184 9.07 8.34 -2.09
C GLY A 184 10.46 8.95 -1.94
N ALA A 185 10.95 9.68 -2.95
CA ALA A 185 12.25 10.34 -2.91
C ALA A 185 12.28 11.46 -1.87
N LEU A 186 11.26 12.33 -1.87
CA LEU A 186 11.12 13.38 -0.86
C LEU A 186 11.04 12.81 0.56
N GLY A 187 10.22 11.78 0.74
CA GLY A 187 10.08 11.11 2.03
C GLY A 187 11.34 10.40 2.49
N PHE A 188 12.12 9.84 1.56
CA PHE A 188 13.41 9.23 1.86
C PHE A 188 14.44 10.25 2.31
N VAL A 189 14.53 11.40 1.62
CA VAL A 189 15.39 12.51 2.05
C VAL A 189 14.98 13.02 3.44
N GLN A 190 13.68 13.23 3.69
CA GLN A 190 13.16 13.61 5.00
C GLN A 190 13.58 12.62 6.09
N LEU A 191 13.44 11.32 5.83
CA LEU A 191 13.80 10.28 6.77
C LEU A 191 15.31 10.28 7.08
N LEU A 192 16.17 10.41 6.06
CA LEU A 192 17.61 10.44 6.25
C LEU A 192 18.06 11.64 7.08
N ILE A 193 17.45 12.82 6.87
CA ILE A 193 17.72 14.02 7.68
C ILE A 193 17.36 13.77 9.14
N VAL A 194 16.16 13.23 9.40
CA VAL A 194 15.68 12.96 10.77
C VAL A 194 16.58 11.95 11.47
N VAL A 195 16.85 10.80 10.84
CA VAL A 195 17.71 9.76 11.42
C VAL A 195 19.13 10.28 11.63
N GLY A 196 19.70 10.98 10.65
CA GLY A 196 21.04 11.55 10.75
C GLY A 196 21.17 12.68 11.78
N SER A 197 20.07 13.33 12.15
CA SER A 197 20.04 14.33 13.23
C SER A 197 19.90 13.69 14.62
N ALA A 198 19.18 12.57 14.72
CA ALA A 198 18.88 11.89 15.98
C ALA A 198 20.00 10.96 16.46
N LEU A 199 20.87 10.50 15.55
CA LEU A 199 21.98 9.58 15.85
C LEU A 199 23.35 10.27 15.99
N ARG A 200 23.37 11.61 16.12
CA ARG A 200 24.58 12.36 16.48
C ARG A 200 24.75 12.39 17.98
#